data_AF-A0A0A2E866-F1
#
_entry.id   AF-A0A0A2E866-F1
#
_cell.length_a   1.000
_cell.length_b   1.000
_cell.length_c   1.000
_cell.angle_alpha   90.00
_cell.angle_beta   90.00
_cell.angle_gamma   90.00
#
_symmetry.space_group_name_H-M   'P 1'
#
loop_
_entity.id
_entity.type
_entity.pdbx_description
1 polymer ?
#
loop_
_entity_poly.entity_id
_entity_poly.type
_entity_poly.pdbx_seq_one_letter_code
_entity_poly.pdbx_strand_id
1 'polypeptide(L)'
;MQNRSGNGVDIVARNSETGDMVKVEVKTTRQDRLWNGGETREIPMSKDQRQMGGENYTNDRLNRAAKSEDGYTDGHSSKQAKKALKDQRKAKKTGAKVKTEKLDIYVDKTGKLRGKPEVRKW
;
A
#
# COMPACT_ATOMS: atom_id res chain seq x y z
N MET A 1 -4.63 -1.32 4.67
CA MET A 1 -5.43 -2.44 5.21
C MET A 1 -5.05 -3.70 4.46
N GLN A 2 -4.51 -4.70 5.17
CA GLN A 2 -4.00 -5.95 4.58
C GLN A 2 -4.86 -7.15 5.01
N ASN A 3 -5.46 -7.90 4.08
CA ASN A 3 -6.01 -9.21 4.42
C ASN A 3 -4.93 -10.25 4.22
N ARG A 4 -5.15 -11.43 4.79
CA ARG A 4 -4.22 -12.57 4.74
C ARG A 4 -3.86 -13.01 3.31
N SER A 5 -4.55 -12.50 2.28
CA SER A 5 -4.33 -12.80 0.87
C SER A 5 -3.54 -11.72 0.12
N GLY A 6 -3.03 -10.69 0.79
CA GLY A 6 -2.26 -9.61 0.17
C GLY A 6 -3.12 -8.68 -0.69
N ASN A 7 -4.41 -8.55 -0.36
CA ASN A 7 -5.34 -7.68 -1.08
C ASN A 7 -5.61 -6.39 -0.30
N GLY A 8 -5.01 -5.29 -0.75
CA GLY A 8 -5.34 -3.95 -0.27
C GLY A 8 -4.26 -2.93 -0.58
N VAL A 9 -4.61 -1.65 -0.48
CA VAL A 9 -3.62 -0.56 -0.30
C VAL A 9 -3.39 -0.44 1.20
N ASP A 10 -2.12 -0.41 1.59
CA ASP A 10 -1.77 -0.49 3.00
C ASP A 10 -2.05 0.81 3.74
N ILE A 11 -1.64 1.94 3.19
CA ILE A 11 -1.80 3.26 3.80
C ILE A 11 -2.31 4.27 2.76
N VAL A 12 -3.31 5.07 3.16
CA VAL A 12 -3.70 6.28 2.43
C VAL A 12 -3.65 7.44 3.40
N ALA A 13 -2.75 8.39 3.15
CA ALA A 13 -2.59 9.59 3.95
C ALA A 13 -2.99 10.82 3.13
N ARG A 14 -3.64 11.79 3.79
CA ARG A 14 -3.98 13.09 3.22
C ARG A 14 -3.51 14.18 4.17
N ASN A 15 -2.74 15.14 3.69
CA ASN A 15 -2.46 16.37 4.40
C ASN A 15 -3.75 17.21 4.47
N SER A 16 -4.18 17.58 5.67
CA SER A 16 -5.42 18.31 5.90
C SER A 16 -5.39 19.74 5.37
N GLU A 17 -4.22 20.38 5.39
CA GLU A 17 -4.01 21.78 5.00
C GLU A 17 -3.91 21.92 3.49
N THR A 18 -3.03 21.12 2.86
CA THR A 18 -2.76 21.24 1.42
C THR A 18 -3.68 20.34 0.58
N GLY A 19 -4.23 19.30 1.18
CA GLY A 19 -4.98 18.27 0.46
C GLY A 19 -4.11 17.29 -0.31
N ASP A 20 -2.78 17.40 -0.23
CA ASP A 20 -1.84 16.44 -0.81
C ASP A 20 -2.08 15.04 -0.26
N MET A 21 -1.92 14.03 -1.11
CA MET A 21 -2.18 12.65 -0.76
C MET A 21 -1.03 11.73 -1.15
N VAL A 22 -0.75 10.76 -0.28
CA VAL A 22 0.16 9.65 -0.57
C VAL A 22 -0.58 8.35 -0.33
N LYS A 23 -0.53 7.46 -1.33
CA LYS A 23 -0.99 6.08 -1.22
C LYS A 23 0.25 5.18 -1.18
N VAL A 24 0.33 4.33 -0.18
CA VAL A 24 1.48 3.46 0.04
C VAL A 24 1.05 2.00 0.02
N GLU A 25 1.73 1.24 -0.83
CA GLU A 25 1.82 -0.21 -0.72
C GLU A 25 3.01 -0.55 0.19
N VAL A 26 2.76 -1.26 1.28
CA VAL A 26 3.78 -1.72 2.21
C VAL A 26 4.06 -3.19 1.93
N LYS A 27 5.30 -3.50 1.56
CA LYS A 27 5.75 -4.89 1.58
C LYS A 27 6.48 -5.15 2.89
N THR A 28 5.99 -6.13 3.63
CA THR A 28 6.81 -6.77 4.64
C THR A 28 7.89 -7.49 3.88
N THR A 29 9.11 -6.98 4.01
CA THR A 29 10.23 -7.73 3.50
C THR A 29 10.45 -8.87 4.50
N ARG A 30 10.37 -10.10 3.99
CA ARG A 30 11.12 -11.27 4.48
C ARG A 30 10.37 -12.17 5.49
N GLN A 31 10.12 -13.42 5.08
CA GLN A 31 10.05 -14.53 6.04
C GLN A 31 11.50 -14.84 6.46
N ASP A 32 11.78 -14.92 7.76
CA ASP A 32 13.08 -15.36 8.29
C ASP A 32 13.55 -16.70 7.67
N ARG A 33 12.62 -17.55 7.21
CA ARG A 33 12.92 -18.81 6.51
C ARG A 33 13.63 -18.63 5.17
N LEU A 34 13.49 -17.48 4.50
CA LEU A 34 14.19 -17.18 3.25
C LEU A 34 15.62 -16.67 3.47
N TRP A 35 16.09 -16.67 4.73
CA TRP A 35 17.36 -16.10 5.16
C TRP A 35 18.32 -17.21 5.62
N ASN A 36 19.31 -17.52 4.80
CA ASN A 36 20.52 -18.20 5.24
C ASN A 36 21.60 -17.14 5.47
N GLY A 37 22.05 -16.94 6.72
CA GLY A 37 23.28 -16.20 6.99
C GLY A 37 23.23 -14.67 6.92
N GLY A 38 22.06 -14.04 6.76
CA GLY A 38 21.90 -12.59 6.90
C GLY A 38 21.89 -11.78 5.60
N GLU A 39 21.95 -12.43 4.43
CA GLU A 39 21.77 -11.76 3.14
C GLU A 39 20.29 -11.54 2.80
N THR A 40 19.98 -10.32 2.38
CA THR A 40 18.62 -9.90 2.06
C THR A 40 18.22 -10.35 0.67
N ARG A 41 17.17 -11.16 0.53
CA ARG A 41 16.54 -11.42 -0.78
C ARG A 41 15.31 -10.53 -0.97
N GLU A 42 15.30 -9.78 -2.05
CA GLU A 42 14.17 -8.93 -2.46
C GLU A 42 12.94 -9.80 -2.76
N ILE A 43 11.78 -9.46 -2.19
CA ILE A 43 10.52 -10.12 -2.57
C ILE A 43 10.09 -9.55 -3.93
N PRO A 44 9.92 -10.38 -4.97
CA PRO A 44 9.54 -9.90 -6.28
C PRO A 44 8.14 -9.28 -6.26
N MET A 45 7.94 -8.27 -7.10
CA MET A 45 6.61 -7.73 -7.35
C MET A 45 5.71 -8.78 -7.96
N SER A 46 4.41 -8.74 -7.62
CA SER A 46 3.43 -9.60 -8.29
C SER A 46 3.38 -9.27 -9.79
N LYS A 47 2.86 -10.20 -10.60
CA LYS A 47 2.68 -9.97 -12.04
C LYS A 47 1.85 -8.71 -12.29
N ASP A 48 0.74 -8.55 -11.56
CA ASP A 48 -0.15 -7.39 -11.68
C ASP A 48 0.56 -6.08 -11.32
N GLN A 49 1.37 -6.07 -10.26
CA GLN A 49 2.15 -4.89 -9.88
C GLN A 49 3.09 -4.45 -11.01
N ARG A 50 3.79 -5.41 -11.64
CA ARG A 50 4.70 -5.16 -12.76
C ARG A 50 3.98 -4.70 -14.03
N GLN A 51 2.81 -5.25 -14.31
CA GLN A 51 2.08 -4.96 -15.55
C GLN A 51 1.24 -3.69 -15.47
N MET A 52 0.63 -3.41 -14.32
CA MET A 52 -0.26 -2.26 -14.14
C MET A 52 0.50 -0.99 -13.77
N GLY A 53 1.65 -1.12 -13.11
CA GLY A 53 2.35 -0.01 -12.47
C GLY A 53 1.64 0.46 -11.19
N GLY A 54 2.37 1.24 -10.38
CA GLY A 54 1.96 1.58 -9.02
C GLY A 54 0.61 2.27 -8.90
N GLU A 55 0.37 3.33 -9.68
CA GLU A 55 -0.87 4.10 -9.60
C GLU A 55 -2.09 3.25 -9.96
N ASN A 56 -2.03 2.50 -11.07
CA ASN A 56 -3.15 1.69 -11.53
C ASN A 56 -3.40 0.51 -10.59
N TYR A 57 -2.36 -0.18 -10.15
CA TYR A 57 -2.47 -1.26 -9.18
C TYR A 57 -3.14 -0.78 -7.88
N THR A 58 -2.66 0.34 -7.33
CA THR A 58 -3.17 0.92 -6.08
C THR A 58 -4.62 1.40 -6.24
N ASN A 59 -4.96 2.02 -7.37
CA ASN A 59 -6.33 2.45 -7.65
C ASN A 59 -7.28 1.25 -7.83
N ASP A 60 -6.85 0.18 -8.49
CA ASP A 60 -7.63 -1.06 -8.61
C ASP A 60 -7.98 -1.62 -7.23
N ARG A 61 -6.98 -1.75 -6.35
CA ARG A 61 -7.20 -2.24 -4.97
C ARG A 61 -8.16 -1.36 -4.18
N LEU A 62 -8.02 -0.02 -4.26
CA LEU A 62 -8.97 0.90 -3.61
C LEU A 62 -10.39 0.77 -4.16
N ASN A 63 -10.54 0.60 -5.48
CA ASN A 63 -11.85 0.42 -6.10
C ASN A 63 -12.51 -0.89 -5.68
N ARG A 64 -11.75 -2.00 -5.64
CA ARG A 64 -12.23 -3.30 -5.17
C ARG A 64 -12.64 -3.23 -3.70
N ALA A 65 -11.82 -2.60 -2.86
CA ALA A 65 -12.16 -2.37 -1.46
C ALA A 65 -13.43 -1.53 -1.30
N ALA A 66 -13.58 -0.45 -2.06
CA ALA A 66 -14.78 0.38 -2.03
C ALA A 66 -16.07 -0.38 -2.42
N LYS A 67 -15.95 -1.44 -3.22
CA LYS A 67 -17.04 -2.33 -3.64
C LYS A 67 -17.22 -3.55 -2.73
N SER A 68 -16.41 -3.70 -1.67
CA SER A 68 -16.35 -4.91 -0.84
C SER A 68 -15.91 -6.18 -1.61
N GLU A 69 -15.19 -6.00 -2.72
CA GLU A 69 -14.63 -7.08 -3.56
C GLU A 69 -13.19 -7.43 -3.17
N ASP A 70 -12.71 -6.89 -2.05
CA ASP A 70 -11.36 -7.12 -1.50
C ASP A 70 -11.29 -8.34 -0.57
N GLY A 71 -12.45 -8.89 -0.17
CA GLY A 71 -12.56 -10.06 0.69
C GLY A 71 -12.67 -9.74 2.19
N TYR A 72 -12.83 -8.47 2.56
CA TYR A 72 -13.16 -8.09 3.95
C TYR A 72 -14.68 -8.01 4.13
N THR A 73 -15.16 -8.56 5.23
CA THR A 73 -16.61 -8.69 5.51
C THR A 73 -17.12 -7.73 6.58
N ASP A 74 -16.24 -7.01 7.27
CA ASP A 74 -16.60 -6.08 8.36
C ASP A 74 -17.12 -4.71 7.87
N GLY A 75 -17.04 -4.44 6.56
CA GLY A 75 -17.52 -3.20 5.92
C GLY A 75 -16.75 -1.93 6.29
N HIS A 76 -15.74 -2.00 7.16
CA HIS A 76 -14.90 -0.85 7.51
C HIS A 76 -13.97 -0.50 6.35
N SER A 77 -13.47 -1.51 5.62
CA SER A 77 -12.64 -1.33 4.42
C SER A 77 -13.34 -0.56 3.32
N SER A 78 -14.59 -0.90 3.04
CA SER A 78 -15.36 -0.26 1.98
C SER A 78 -15.64 1.21 2.30
N LYS A 79 -15.93 1.54 3.57
CA LYS A 79 -16.14 2.94 4.00
C LYS A 79 -14.86 3.77 3.85
N GLN A 80 -13.73 3.26 4.33
CA GLN A 80 -12.45 3.95 4.26
C GLN A 80 -11.97 4.11 2.80
N ALA A 81 -12.12 3.07 1.97
CA ALA A 81 -11.77 3.10 0.56
C ALA A 81 -12.63 4.11 -0.23
N LYS A 82 -13.95 4.15 0.02
CA LYS A 82 -14.83 5.18 -0.56
C LYS A 82 -14.38 6.59 -0.20
N LYS A 83 -14.01 6.82 1.07
CA LYS A 83 -13.47 8.11 1.52
C LYS A 83 -12.16 8.44 0.82
N ALA A 84 -11.22 7.51 0.75
CA ALA A 84 -9.94 7.68 0.06
C ALA A 84 -10.13 8.04 -1.43
N LEU A 85 -11.04 7.38 -2.13
CA LEU A 85 -11.37 7.70 -3.53
C LEU A 85 -12.01 9.08 -3.68
N LYS A 86 -12.90 9.48 -2.75
CA LYS A 86 -13.48 10.83 -2.74
C LYS A 86 -12.41 11.88 -2.51
N ASP A 87 -11.52 11.65 -1.56
CA ASP A 87 -10.41 12.54 -1.23
C ASP A 87 -9.44 12.66 -2.42
N GLN A 88 -9.12 11.55 -3.09
CA GLN A 88 -8.30 11.55 -4.31
C GLN A 88 -8.93 12.38 -5.43
N ARG A 89 -10.25 12.25 -5.65
CA ARG A 89 -10.98 13.06 -6.64
C ARG A 89 -10.93 14.54 -6.27
N LYS A 90 -11.06 14.88 -4.99
CA LYS A 90 -10.95 16.26 -4.50
C LYS A 90 -9.55 16.80 -4.74
N ALA A 91 -8.51 16.07 -4.35
CA ALA A 91 -7.11 16.46 -4.54
C ALA A 91 -6.80 16.73 -6.03
N LYS A 92 -7.21 15.83 -6.93
CA LYS A 92 -7.05 16.03 -8.38
C LYS A 92 -7.78 17.28 -8.89
N LYS A 93 -8.98 17.57 -8.38
CA LYS A 93 -9.75 18.78 -8.76
C LYS A 93 -9.11 20.08 -8.25
N THR A 94 -8.48 20.05 -7.07
CA THR A 94 -7.85 21.23 -6.46
C THR A 94 -6.40 21.42 -6.88
N GLY A 95 -5.86 20.58 -7.77
CA GLY A 95 -4.45 20.60 -8.16
C GLY A 95 -3.48 20.09 -7.09
N ALA A 96 -3.99 19.48 -6.02
CA ALA A 96 -3.15 18.88 -4.98
C ALA A 96 -2.46 17.62 -5.48
N LYS A 97 -1.25 17.35 -4.98
CA LYS A 97 -0.43 16.24 -5.45
C LYS A 97 -0.99 14.91 -4.92
N VAL A 98 -1.11 13.93 -5.81
CA VAL A 98 -1.46 12.55 -5.44
C VAL A 98 -0.32 11.64 -5.84
N LYS A 99 0.43 11.14 -4.86
CA LYS A 99 1.56 10.23 -5.08
C LYS A 99 1.18 8.79 -4.76
N THR A 100 1.86 7.87 -5.44
CA THR A 100 1.76 6.44 -5.17
C THR A 100 3.16 5.89 -4.94
N GLU A 101 3.41 5.37 -3.74
CA GLU A 101 4.72 4.91 -3.30
C GLU A 101 4.66 3.45 -2.87
N LYS A 102 5.79 2.76 -2.98
CA LYS A 102 5.98 1.43 -2.42
C LYS A 102 7.04 1.53 -1.34
N LEU A 103 6.72 1.08 -0.14
CA LEU A 103 7.66 1.04 0.98
C LEU A 103 7.97 -0.41 1.34
N ASP A 104 9.27 -0.69 1.42
CA ASP A 104 9.78 -1.92 1.99
C ASP A 104 10.06 -1.65 3.48
N ILE A 105 9.37 -2.39 4.35
CA ILE A 105 9.51 -2.31 5.80
C ILE A 105 10.04 -3.66 6.31
N TYR A 106 11.00 -3.61 7.22
CA TYR A 106 11.57 -4.78 7.85
C TYR A 106 11.36 -4.74 9.36
N VAL A 107 10.80 -5.82 9.89
CA VAL A 107 10.60 -6.04 11.32
C VAL A 107 11.45 -7.23 11.73
N ASP A 108 12.27 -7.08 12.75
CA ASP A 108 13.08 -8.16 13.28
C ASP A 108 12.25 -9.15 14.11
N LYS A 109 12.88 -10.26 14.50
CA LYS A 109 12.28 -11.31 15.35
C LYS A 109 11.76 -10.82 16.71
N THR A 110 12.13 -9.61 17.14
CA THR A 110 11.64 -8.99 18.39
C THR A 110 10.45 -8.07 18.17
N GLY A 111 9.97 -7.94 16.93
CA GLY A 111 8.87 -7.05 16.58
C GLY A 111 9.31 -5.59 16.38
N LYS A 112 10.61 -5.30 16.29
CA LYS A 112 11.13 -3.94 16.09
C LYS A 112 11.46 -3.67 14.64
N LEU A 113 11.29 -2.42 14.20
CA LEU A 113 11.80 -2.00 12.89
C LEU A 113 13.31 -2.15 12.86
N ARG A 114 13.80 -2.85 11.84
CA ARG A 114 15.23 -2.97 11.60
C ARG A 114 15.62 -2.09 10.42
N GLY A 115 16.12 -0.90 10.75
CA GLY A 115 16.46 0.15 9.79
C GLY A 115 15.31 1.11 9.52
N LYS A 116 15.51 1.99 8.53
CA LYS A 116 14.49 2.93 8.05
C LYS A 116 13.69 2.28 6.90
N PRO A 117 12.39 2.57 6.76
CA PRO A 117 11.62 2.18 5.58
C PRO A 117 12.30 2.66 4.29
N GLU A 118 12.34 1.81 3.27
CA GLU A 118 12.98 2.11 1.99
C GLU A 118 11.92 2.29 0.89
N VAL A 119 12.04 3.37 0.10
CA VAL A 119 11.16 3.61 -1.05
C VAL A 119 11.64 2.76 -2.21
N ARG A 120 10.75 1.92 -2.73
CA ARG A 120 11.02 1.02 -3.86
C ARG A 120 10.38 1.54 -5.14
N LYS A 121 11.09 1.35 -6.26
CA LYS A 121 10.55 1.63 -7.60
C LYS A 121 9.46 0.61 -7.95
N TRP A 122 8.43 1.10 -8.63
CA TRP A 122 7.34 0.28 -9.19
C TRP A 122 7.75 -0.42 -10.48
#